data_AF-A0A532EJ38-F1
#
_entry.id   AF-A0A532EJ38-F1
#
_cell.length_a   1.000
_cell.length_b   1.000
_cell.length_c   1.000
_cell.angle_alpha   90.00
_cell.angle_beta   90.00
_cell.angle_gamma   90.00
#
_symmetry.space_group_name_H-M   'P 1'
#
loop_
_entity.id
_entity.type
_entity.pdbx_description
1 polymer ?
#
loop_
_entity_poly.entity_id
_entity_poly.type
_entity_poly.pdbx_seq_one_letter_code
_entity_poly.pdbx_strand_id
1 'polypeptide(L)'
;AEATLAQSPLQFREKHFLRPIPLLSPKWLEATNDGSIEFRLGASLASVGLRENMEPVRVGAAYAGWLDTNTHPRVVWGHGSLTDNLTAVLSRRCMDAQREEGKGLPLAGKYPASLSDIHEFIAGNVDERRLEGLLRGLTLINWGLVQEFSQATDDHESLLPALYALLKLTHLPHPFRGIPMPYVPAIIARSLAGQSSEASRLAVRRLRGCGFIPAVEVISEPINVTRRIAAAVLFPISKQQETSLAEGILRPQKLERDVPV
;
A
#
# COMPACT_ATOMS: atom_id res chain seq x y z
N ALA A 1 -0.56 23.12 7.30
CA ALA A 1 -1.84 23.78 7.60
C ALA A 1 -2.88 22.77 8.10
N GLU A 2 -3.33 21.80 7.29
CA GLU A 2 -4.32 20.79 7.74
C GLU A 2 -3.85 19.97 8.94
N ALA A 3 -2.65 19.39 8.90
CA ALA A 3 -2.07 18.64 10.02
C ALA A 3 -2.00 19.44 11.33
N THR A 4 -1.73 20.75 11.24
CA THR A 4 -1.71 21.65 12.38
C THR A 4 -3.12 21.86 12.96
N LEU A 5 -4.12 22.03 12.08
CA LEU A 5 -5.52 22.15 12.49
C LEU A 5 -6.06 20.85 13.06
N ALA A 6 -5.64 19.70 12.55
CA ALA A 6 -6.05 18.39 13.04
C ALA A 6 -5.65 18.14 14.50
N GLN A 7 -4.57 18.76 14.99
CA GLN A 7 -4.16 18.68 16.39
C GLN A 7 -4.99 19.58 17.33
N SER A 8 -5.78 20.51 16.78
CA SER A 8 -6.62 21.39 17.60
C SER A 8 -7.94 20.72 18.02
N PRO A 9 -8.48 21.03 19.21
CA PRO A 9 -9.75 20.47 19.66
C PRO A 9 -10.88 20.70 18.65
N LEU A 10 -11.81 19.75 18.52
CA LEU A 10 -12.95 19.87 17.60
C LEU A 10 -13.75 21.16 17.85
N GLN A 11 -14.01 21.47 19.12
CA GLN A 11 -14.71 22.68 19.56
C GLN A 11 -14.03 23.98 19.08
N PHE A 12 -12.70 23.99 19.00
CA PHE A 12 -11.95 25.13 18.47
C PHE A 12 -12.20 25.30 16.96
N ARG A 13 -12.13 24.20 16.21
CA ARG A 13 -12.40 24.19 14.77
C ARG A 13 -13.84 24.59 14.45
N GLU A 14 -14.80 24.10 15.22
CA GLU A 14 -16.22 24.45 15.07
C GLU A 14 -16.49 25.92 15.38
N LYS A 15 -15.96 26.43 16.50
CA LYS A 15 -16.10 27.84 16.90
C LYS A 15 -15.58 28.81 15.83
N HIS A 16 -14.50 28.44 15.15
CA HIS A 16 -13.86 29.26 14.13
C HIS A 16 -14.24 28.88 12.69
N PHE A 17 -15.23 28.00 12.51
CA PHE A 17 -15.70 27.50 11.20
C PHE A 17 -14.56 26.93 10.32
N LEU A 18 -13.52 26.36 10.95
CA LEU A 18 -12.35 25.82 10.27
C LEU A 18 -12.68 24.44 9.73
N ARG A 19 -12.81 24.33 8.41
CA ARG A 19 -13.04 23.06 7.70
C ARG A 19 -11.71 22.42 7.30
N PRO A 20 -11.67 21.08 7.08
CA PRO A 20 -10.54 20.47 6.40
C PRO A 20 -10.37 21.08 5.01
N ILE A 21 -9.17 20.96 4.45
CA ILE A 21 -8.89 21.35 3.08
C ILE A 21 -9.84 20.57 2.16
N PRO A 22 -10.56 21.23 1.24
CA PRO A 22 -11.45 20.52 0.32
C PRO A 22 -10.68 19.59 -0.61
N LEU A 23 -11.38 18.64 -1.22
CA LEU A 23 -10.76 17.81 -2.24
C LEU A 23 -10.36 18.65 -3.46
N LEU A 24 -9.15 18.43 -3.95
CA LEU A 24 -8.57 19.13 -5.08
C LEU A 24 -8.91 18.45 -6.40
N SER A 25 -8.92 19.24 -7.48
CA SER A 25 -9.13 18.72 -8.84
C SER A 25 -8.03 17.72 -9.24
N PRO A 26 -8.34 16.65 -9.99
CA PRO A 26 -7.37 15.76 -10.61
C PRO A 26 -6.26 16.47 -11.41
N LYS A 27 -6.53 17.66 -11.95
CA LYS A 27 -5.54 18.46 -12.70
C LYS A 27 -4.27 18.78 -11.90
N TRP A 28 -4.37 18.82 -10.57
CA TRP A 28 -3.21 19.03 -9.70
C TRP A 28 -2.20 17.87 -9.76
N LEU A 29 -2.63 16.66 -10.14
CA LEU A 29 -1.72 15.53 -10.32
C LEU A 29 -0.72 15.79 -11.45
N GLU A 30 -1.20 16.26 -12.60
CA GLU A 30 -0.32 16.58 -13.73
C GLU A 30 0.47 17.86 -13.48
N ALA A 31 -0.18 18.88 -12.92
CA ALA A 31 0.45 20.19 -12.69
C ALA A 31 1.58 20.16 -11.65
N THR A 32 1.60 19.18 -10.74
CA THR A 32 2.63 19.05 -9.69
C THR A 32 3.60 17.90 -9.93
N ASN A 33 3.44 17.15 -11.02
CA ASN A 33 4.34 16.06 -11.37
C ASN A 33 5.70 16.62 -11.79
N ASP A 34 6.68 16.51 -10.89
CA ASP A 34 8.06 16.93 -11.11
C ASP A 34 8.94 15.81 -11.71
N GLY A 35 8.35 14.66 -12.05
CA GLY A 35 9.05 13.50 -12.60
C GLY A 35 9.94 12.76 -11.59
N SER A 36 9.95 13.17 -10.32
CA SER A 36 10.75 12.51 -9.28
C SER A 36 10.16 11.17 -8.87
N ILE A 37 11.01 10.30 -8.32
CA ILE A 37 10.58 9.05 -7.72
C ILE A 37 9.70 9.31 -6.48
N GLU A 38 10.03 10.32 -5.68
CA GLU A 38 9.25 10.72 -4.50
C GLU A 38 7.83 11.11 -4.88
N PHE A 39 7.66 11.83 -6.00
CA PHE A 39 6.35 12.18 -6.53
C PHE A 39 5.56 10.95 -6.96
N ARG A 40 6.16 10.06 -7.77
CA ARG A 40 5.48 8.85 -8.26
C ARG A 40 5.04 7.94 -7.11
N LEU A 41 5.92 7.69 -6.14
CA LEU A 41 5.60 6.92 -4.93
C LEU A 41 4.54 7.62 -4.06
N GLY A 42 4.64 8.93 -3.89
CA GLY A 42 3.65 9.72 -3.14
C GLY A 42 2.27 9.68 -3.80
N ALA A 43 2.20 9.80 -5.13
CA ALA A 43 0.96 9.69 -5.90
C ALA A 43 0.38 8.27 -5.80
N SER A 44 1.25 7.26 -5.87
CA SER A 44 0.84 5.86 -5.74
C SER A 44 0.16 5.59 -4.40
N LEU A 45 0.81 5.98 -3.30
CA LEU A 45 0.23 5.90 -1.96
C LEU A 45 -1.07 6.71 -1.87
N ALA A 46 -1.05 7.98 -2.26
CA ALA A 46 -2.25 8.83 -2.17
C ALA A 46 -3.47 8.21 -2.87
N SER A 47 -3.27 7.49 -3.98
CA SER A 47 -4.31 6.81 -4.73
C SER A 47 -5.00 5.65 -3.99
N VAL A 48 -4.40 5.12 -2.91
CA VAL A 48 -4.98 4.13 -2.00
C VAL A 48 -5.95 4.76 -0.97
N GLY A 49 -5.97 6.11 -0.90
CA GLY A 49 -6.85 6.87 -0.02
C GLY A 49 -6.34 6.95 1.42
N LEU A 50 -5.07 7.31 1.63
CA LEU A 50 -4.47 7.37 2.98
C LEU A 50 -4.95 8.53 3.86
N ARG A 51 -5.67 9.52 3.33
CA ARG A 51 -5.99 10.76 4.06
C ARG A 51 -6.65 10.50 5.42
N GLU A 52 -7.59 9.56 5.49
CA GLU A 52 -8.28 9.18 6.75
C GLU A 52 -7.40 8.40 7.73
N ASN A 53 -6.26 7.86 7.28
CA ASN A 53 -5.25 7.27 8.15
C ASN A 53 -4.23 8.29 8.65
N MET A 54 -4.08 9.41 7.93
CA MET A 54 -3.15 10.48 8.24
C MET A 54 -3.74 11.54 9.16
N GLU A 55 -5.01 11.87 8.96
CA GLU A 55 -5.69 12.96 9.64
C GLU A 55 -7.10 12.51 10.07
N PRO A 56 -7.66 13.08 11.15
CA PRO A 56 -9.01 12.79 11.64
C PRO A 56 -10.04 13.45 10.73
N VAL A 57 -10.12 12.99 9.49
CA VAL A 57 -11.05 13.47 8.47
C VAL A 57 -11.84 12.30 7.92
N ARG A 58 -13.10 12.56 7.58
CA ARG A 58 -13.93 11.70 6.74
C ARG A 58 -13.89 12.22 5.33
N VAL A 59 -13.54 11.35 4.38
CA VAL A 59 -13.52 11.68 2.95
C VAL A 59 -14.74 11.06 2.28
N GLY A 60 -15.63 11.92 1.78
CA GLY A 60 -16.74 11.54 0.91
C GLY A 60 -16.39 11.70 -0.57
N ALA A 61 -17.36 11.47 -1.46
CA ALA A 61 -17.16 11.57 -2.92
C ALA A 61 -16.72 12.97 -3.39
N ALA A 62 -17.17 14.02 -2.71
CA ALA A 62 -16.91 15.42 -3.10
C ALA A 62 -16.61 16.34 -1.91
N TYR A 63 -16.44 15.80 -0.70
CA TYR A 63 -16.25 16.61 0.49
C TYR A 63 -15.28 15.95 1.48
N ALA A 64 -14.71 16.77 2.36
CA ALA A 64 -13.97 16.34 3.53
C ALA A 64 -14.59 16.99 4.78
N GLY A 65 -14.76 16.22 5.85
CA GLY A 65 -15.27 16.70 7.13
C GLY A 65 -14.37 16.27 8.28
N TRP A 66 -14.27 17.07 9.33
CA TRP A 66 -13.53 16.66 10.53
C TRP A 66 -14.24 15.49 11.23
N LEU A 67 -13.45 14.56 11.72
CA LEU A 67 -13.85 13.58 12.72
C LEU A 67 -13.36 14.06 14.10
N ASP A 68 -14.02 13.60 15.16
CA ASP A 68 -13.57 13.86 16.52
C ASP A 68 -12.18 13.24 16.74
N THR A 69 -11.27 14.07 17.24
CA THR A 69 -9.84 13.82 17.41
C THR A 69 -9.54 12.78 18.47
N ASN A 70 -10.44 12.55 19.43
CA ASN A 70 -10.16 11.70 20.59
C ASN A 70 -10.39 10.19 20.34
N THR A 71 -10.98 9.80 19.20
CA THR A 71 -11.68 8.51 19.13
C THR A 71 -11.69 7.79 17.79
N HIS A 72 -11.05 8.29 16.72
CA HIS A 72 -11.11 7.54 15.46
C HIS A 72 -9.94 6.55 15.32
N PRO A 73 -10.15 5.23 15.55
CA PRO A 73 -9.08 4.23 15.57
C PRO A 73 -8.40 4.01 14.20
N ARG A 74 -8.81 4.76 13.17
CA ARG A 74 -8.28 4.68 11.79
C ARG A 74 -7.09 5.62 11.56
N VAL A 75 -6.94 6.68 12.37
CA VAL A 75 -5.81 7.63 12.30
C VAL A 75 -4.62 7.00 13.02
N VAL A 76 -3.57 6.69 12.28
CA VAL A 76 -2.38 5.96 12.79
C VAL A 76 -1.06 6.63 12.41
N TRP A 77 -1.11 7.68 11.59
CA TRP A 77 0.08 8.42 11.18
C TRP A 77 0.58 9.32 12.31
N GLY A 78 1.85 9.15 12.70
CA GLY A 78 2.47 9.87 13.79
C GLY A 78 3.78 10.56 13.37
N HIS A 79 4.61 10.89 14.38
CA HIS A 79 5.91 11.56 14.21
C HIS A 79 7.09 10.61 13.92
N GLY A 80 6.82 9.32 13.67
CA GLY A 80 7.85 8.32 13.35
C GLY A 80 8.42 8.47 11.94
N SER A 81 9.23 7.50 11.51
CA SER A 81 9.69 7.46 10.11
C SER A 81 8.53 7.19 9.15
N LEU A 82 8.71 7.53 7.87
CA LEU A 82 7.72 7.18 6.84
C LEU A 82 7.46 5.68 6.82
N THR A 83 8.51 4.86 6.94
CA THR A 83 8.38 3.39 7.05
C THR A 83 7.50 2.99 8.24
N ASP A 84 7.69 3.58 9.43
CA ASP A 84 6.84 3.29 10.60
C ASP A 84 5.37 3.64 10.32
N ASN A 85 5.13 4.81 9.74
CA ASN A 85 3.78 5.27 9.41
C ASN A 85 3.10 4.38 8.38
N LEU A 86 3.78 4.01 7.29
CA LEU A 86 3.25 3.11 6.27
C LEU A 86 2.94 1.72 6.84
N THR A 87 3.79 1.19 7.71
CA THR A 87 3.53 -0.09 8.38
C THR A 87 2.35 -0.03 9.34
N ALA A 88 2.17 1.08 10.07
CA ALA A 88 1.01 1.30 10.92
C ALA A 88 -0.29 1.36 10.10
N VAL A 89 -0.27 2.04 8.96
CA VAL A 89 -1.40 2.10 8.01
C VAL A 89 -1.73 0.71 7.47
N LEU A 90 -0.74 -0.05 7.01
CA LEU A 90 -0.93 -1.40 6.51
C LEU A 90 -1.55 -2.32 7.58
N SER A 91 -0.98 -2.33 8.78
CA SER A 91 -1.50 -3.10 9.91
C SER A 91 -2.95 -2.74 10.21
N ARG A 92 -3.27 -1.44 10.25
CA ARG A 92 -4.63 -0.97 10.53
C ARG A 92 -5.63 -1.41 9.48
N ARG A 93 -5.29 -1.23 8.20
CA ARG A 93 -6.13 -1.61 7.05
C ARG A 93 -6.41 -3.11 7.01
N CYS A 94 -5.39 -3.91 7.28
CA CYS A 94 -5.54 -5.35 7.39
C CYS A 94 -6.46 -5.76 8.57
N MET A 95 -6.33 -5.11 9.73
CA MET A 95 -7.23 -5.36 10.87
C MET A 95 -8.68 -4.97 10.57
N ASP A 96 -8.91 -3.87 9.85
CA ASP A 96 -10.25 -3.44 9.44
C ASP A 96 -10.89 -4.44 8.47
N ALA A 97 -10.12 -4.96 7.50
CA ALA A 97 -10.58 -5.96 6.54
C ALA A 97 -11.03 -7.28 7.21
N GLN A 98 -10.40 -7.68 8.31
CA GLN A 98 -10.81 -8.87 9.06
C GLN A 98 -12.17 -8.72 9.76
N ARG A 99 -12.57 -7.49 10.08
CA ARG A 99 -13.85 -7.20 10.73
C ARG A 99 -14.99 -7.09 9.71
N GLU A 100 -14.67 -6.72 8.47
CA GLU A 100 -15.62 -6.53 7.37
C GLU A 100 -15.55 -7.71 6.38
N GLU A 101 -15.98 -8.91 6.83
CA GLU A 101 -15.92 -10.16 6.06
C GLU A 101 -16.33 -9.96 4.58
N GLY A 102 -15.48 -10.45 3.66
CA GLY A 102 -15.79 -10.52 2.22
C GLY A 102 -15.36 -9.32 1.36
N LYS A 103 -14.86 -8.22 1.92
CA LYS A 103 -14.51 -7.01 1.14
C LYS A 103 -13.09 -6.95 0.55
N GLY A 104 -12.27 -8.00 0.72
CA GLY A 104 -10.86 -7.99 0.32
C GLY A 104 -10.02 -7.01 1.16
N LEU A 105 -8.71 -6.94 0.89
CA LEU A 105 -7.84 -6.00 1.58
C LEU A 105 -7.97 -4.60 0.96
N PRO A 106 -8.16 -3.52 1.73
CA PRO A 106 -8.32 -2.16 1.20
C PRO A 106 -6.97 -1.55 0.82
N LEU A 107 -6.27 -2.19 -0.13
CA LEU A 107 -4.94 -1.82 -0.63
C LEU A 107 -4.95 -1.51 -2.13
N ALA A 108 -6.12 -1.51 -2.77
CA ALA A 108 -6.28 -1.07 -4.16
C ALA A 108 -6.03 0.44 -4.27
N GLY A 109 -5.45 0.86 -5.39
CA GLY A 109 -5.23 2.26 -5.72
C GLY A 109 -5.23 2.48 -7.22
N LYS A 110 -5.49 3.71 -7.63
CA LYS A 110 -5.64 4.09 -9.05
C LYS A 110 -4.34 4.47 -9.74
N TYR A 111 -3.26 4.61 -8.99
CA TYR A 111 -1.94 4.98 -9.49
C TYR A 111 -0.93 3.90 -9.05
N PRO A 112 -0.73 2.84 -9.84
CA PRO A 112 0.24 1.81 -9.49
C PRO A 112 1.65 2.39 -9.48
N ALA A 113 2.52 1.92 -8.58
CA ALA A 113 3.94 2.23 -8.59
C ALA A 113 4.69 1.28 -9.52
N SER A 114 5.76 1.77 -10.17
CA SER A 114 6.67 0.90 -10.91
C SER A 114 7.45 -0.03 -9.97
N LEU A 115 7.87 -1.22 -10.45
CA LEU A 115 8.66 -2.14 -9.63
C LEU A 115 10.08 -1.59 -9.39
N SER A 116 10.57 -0.73 -10.29
CA SER A 116 11.81 0.03 -10.10
C SER A 116 11.68 1.05 -8.95
N ASP A 117 10.61 1.84 -8.91
CA ASP A 117 10.41 2.82 -7.83
C ASP A 117 10.27 2.14 -6.45
N ILE A 118 9.59 0.99 -6.41
CA ILE A 118 9.46 0.18 -5.20
C ILE A 118 10.82 -0.37 -4.76
N HIS A 119 11.66 -0.81 -5.70
CA HIS A 119 13.01 -1.28 -5.40
C HIS A 119 13.85 -0.18 -4.73
N GLU A 120 13.88 1.02 -5.29
CA GLU A 120 14.60 2.16 -4.72
C GLU A 120 14.10 2.54 -3.32
N PHE A 121 12.78 2.48 -3.08
CA PHE A 121 12.22 2.67 -1.75
C PHE A 121 12.70 1.61 -0.74
N ILE A 122 12.73 0.33 -1.16
CA ILE A 122 13.21 -0.77 -0.31
C ILE A 122 14.71 -0.65 -0.05
N ALA A 123 15.49 -0.25 -1.04
CA ALA A 123 16.93 0.00 -0.93
C ALA A 123 17.26 1.20 -0.02
N GLY A 124 16.31 2.12 0.16
CA GLY A 124 16.48 3.32 0.97
C GLY A 124 17.11 4.49 0.22
N ASN A 125 17.01 4.49 -1.10
CA ASN A 125 17.57 5.51 -1.99
C ASN A 125 16.61 6.67 -2.28
N VAL A 126 15.46 6.71 -1.61
CA VAL A 126 14.40 7.71 -1.78
C VAL A 126 14.47 8.75 -0.67
N ASP A 127 14.30 10.03 -0.99
CA ASP A 127 14.13 11.07 0.02
C ASP A 127 12.74 10.95 0.67
N GLU A 128 12.68 10.18 1.76
CA GLU A 128 11.43 9.91 2.50
C GLU A 128 10.78 11.18 3.05
N ARG A 129 11.57 12.23 3.37
CA ARG A 129 11.01 13.49 3.87
C ARG A 129 10.28 14.23 2.76
N ARG A 130 10.90 14.27 1.56
CA ARG A 130 10.25 14.83 0.37
C ARG A 130 9.03 14.01 -0.04
N LEU A 131 9.13 12.69 -0.05
CA LEU A 131 8.00 11.79 -0.33
C LEU A 131 6.84 12.06 0.62
N GLU A 132 7.07 12.10 1.94
CA GLU A 132 6.00 12.37 2.90
C GLU A 132 5.39 13.76 2.72
N GLY A 133 6.21 14.78 2.42
CA GLY A 133 5.72 16.12 2.10
C GLY A 133 4.79 16.15 0.89
N LEU A 134 5.18 15.48 -0.19
CA LEU A 134 4.38 15.35 -1.41
C LEU A 134 3.10 14.54 -1.16
N LEU A 135 3.20 13.40 -0.46
CA LEU A 135 2.06 12.56 -0.09
C LEU A 135 0.95 13.36 0.62
N ARG A 136 1.31 14.23 1.56
CA ARG A 136 0.35 15.09 2.27
C ARG A 136 -0.44 16.00 1.32
N GLY A 137 0.20 16.53 0.28
CA GLY A 137 -0.52 17.31 -0.75
C GLY A 137 -1.36 16.42 -1.67
N LEU A 138 -0.80 15.29 -2.11
CA LEU A 138 -1.42 14.39 -3.08
C LEU A 138 -2.65 13.66 -2.52
N THR A 139 -2.70 13.41 -1.22
CA THR A 139 -3.90 12.86 -0.56
C THR A 139 -5.12 13.81 -0.58
N LEU A 140 -4.91 15.08 -0.88
CA LEU A 140 -6.01 16.06 -1.04
C LEU A 140 -6.70 15.94 -2.40
N ILE A 141 -6.07 15.30 -3.41
CA ILE A 141 -6.67 15.13 -4.73
C ILE A 141 -7.93 14.28 -4.63
N ASN A 142 -8.97 14.65 -5.38
CA ASN A 142 -10.14 13.80 -5.54
C ASN A 142 -9.82 12.59 -6.44
N TRP A 143 -9.23 11.56 -5.84
CA TRP A 143 -8.91 10.30 -6.51
C TRP A 143 -10.15 9.59 -7.07
N GLY A 144 -11.36 9.88 -6.57
CA GLY A 144 -12.61 9.40 -7.14
C GLY A 144 -12.80 9.81 -8.61
N LEU A 145 -12.29 11.00 -8.99
CA LEU A 145 -12.37 11.57 -10.34
C LEU A 145 -11.15 11.25 -11.22
N VAL A 146 -10.08 10.70 -10.64
CA VAL A 146 -8.89 10.29 -11.39
C VAL A 146 -9.20 8.99 -12.14
N GLN A 147 -8.83 8.92 -13.42
CA GLN A 147 -8.87 7.68 -14.20
C GLN A 147 -7.76 6.74 -13.75
N GLU A 148 -7.99 5.42 -13.81
CA GLU A 148 -6.96 4.45 -13.47
C GLU A 148 -5.75 4.61 -14.40
N PHE A 149 -4.58 4.82 -13.81
CA PHE A 149 -3.33 4.90 -14.55
C PHE A 149 -2.88 3.48 -14.91
N SER A 150 -2.88 3.19 -16.21
CA SER A 150 -2.14 2.05 -16.75
C SER A 150 -0.70 2.49 -16.93
N GLN A 151 0.08 2.57 -15.87
CA GLN A 151 1.50 2.90 -16.01
C GLN A 151 2.18 1.75 -16.77
N ALA A 152 2.49 1.98 -18.04
CA ALA A 152 3.40 1.18 -18.84
C ALA A 152 4.80 1.74 -18.62
N THR A 153 5.38 1.48 -17.45
CA THR A 153 6.82 1.72 -17.24
C THR A 153 7.56 0.44 -17.60
N ASP A 154 8.66 0.58 -18.34
CA ASP A 154 9.63 -0.49 -18.59
C ASP A 154 10.12 -1.03 -17.24
N ASP A 155 9.46 -2.08 -16.72
CA ASP A 155 9.92 -2.87 -15.56
C ASP A 155 11.04 -3.85 -15.97
N HIS A 156 11.68 -3.61 -17.12
CA HIS A 156 12.81 -4.39 -17.59
C HIS A 156 13.94 -4.21 -16.57
N GLU A 157 14.23 -5.28 -15.81
CA GLU A 157 15.42 -5.47 -14.96
C GLU A 157 15.35 -5.13 -13.45
N SER A 158 14.21 -4.74 -12.87
CA SER A 158 14.16 -4.55 -11.40
C SER A 158 14.18 -5.88 -10.63
N LEU A 159 15.32 -6.20 -10.00
CA LEU A 159 15.46 -7.32 -9.07
C LEU A 159 14.90 -6.94 -7.69
N LEU A 160 13.57 -7.04 -7.55
CA LEU A 160 12.94 -6.90 -6.24
C LEU A 160 13.33 -8.06 -5.31
N PRO A 161 13.48 -7.81 -3.99
CA PRO A 161 13.69 -8.88 -3.03
C PRO A 161 12.58 -9.92 -3.13
N ALA A 162 12.93 -11.20 -3.15
CA ALA A 162 11.97 -12.30 -3.25
C ALA A 162 10.91 -12.27 -2.12
N LEU A 163 11.27 -11.73 -0.93
CA LEU A 163 10.33 -11.54 0.16
C LEU A 163 9.22 -10.56 -0.21
N TYR A 164 9.53 -9.47 -0.92
CA TYR A 164 8.52 -8.53 -1.39
C TYR A 164 7.50 -9.22 -2.28
N ALA A 165 7.94 -10.04 -3.25
CA ALA A 165 7.03 -10.78 -4.13
C ALA A 165 6.08 -11.70 -3.34
N LEU A 166 6.60 -12.47 -2.37
CA LEU A 166 5.79 -13.33 -1.50
C LEU A 166 4.76 -12.55 -0.69
N LEU A 167 5.18 -11.44 -0.07
CA LEU A 167 4.29 -10.61 0.72
C LEU A 167 3.23 -9.95 -0.17
N LYS A 168 3.63 -9.42 -1.34
CA LYS A 168 2.69 -8.73 -2.22
C LYS A 168 1.61 -9.67 -2.75
N LEU A 169 1.98 -10.86 -3.22
CA LEU A 169 1.03 -11.87 -3.71
C LEU A 169 0.05 -12.36 -2.62
N THR A 170 0.45 -12.33 -1.35
CA THR A 170 -0.42 -12.70 -0.22
C THR A 170 -1.32 -11.57 0.26
N HIS A 171 -1.11 -10.33 -0.22
CA HIS A 171 -1.80 -9.12 0.21
C HIS A 171 -2.47 -8.38 -0.95
N LEU A 172 -2.72 -9.05 -2.07
CA LEU A 172 -3.45 -8.42 -3.17
C LEU A 172 -4.88 -8.07 -2.72
N PRO A 173 -5.40 -6.91 -3.16
CA PRO A 173 -6.74 -6.46 -2.77
C PRO A 173 -7.87 -7.27 -3.46
N HIS A 174 -7.51 -8.11 -4.43
CA HIS A 174 -8.42 -8.92 -5.23
C HIS A 174 -7.87 -10.34 -5.45
N PRO A 175 -8.73 -11.31 -5.86
CA PRO A 175 -8.30 -12.66 -6.20
C PRO A 175 -7.17 -12.68 -7.24
N PHE A 176 -6.13 -13.48 -6.98
CA PHE A 176 -5.02 -13.67 -7.92
C PHE A 176 -5.32 -14.87 -8.82
N ARG A 177 -5.33 -14.67 -10.14
CA ARG A 177 -5.76 -15.70 -11.12
C ARG A 177 -7.12 -16.32 -10.77
N GLY A 178 -8.05 -15.51 -10.26
CA GLY A 178 -9.39 -15.95 -9.84
C GLY A 178 -9.45 -16.67 -8.49
N ILE A 179 -8.30 -16.91 -7.83
CA ILE A 179 -8.23 -17.59 -6.54
C ILE A 179 -8.19 -16.55 -5.41
N PRO A 180 -9.17 -16.54 -4.49
CA PRO A 180 -9.13 -15.68 -3.32
C PRO A 180 -7.89 -16.00 -2.46
N MET A 181 -7.29 -14.97 -1.87
CA MET A 181 -6.16 -15.12 -0.97
C MET A 181 -6.61 -14.79 0.46
N PRO A 182 -6.94 -15.79 1.30
CA PRO A 182 -7.32 -15.53 2.68
C PRO A 182 -6.19 -14.83 3.43
N TYR A 183 -6.51 -13.70 4.04
CA TYR A 183 -5.54 -12.93 4.81
C TYR A 183 -5.08 -13.69 6.06
N VAL A 184 -3.76 -13.71 6.30
CA VAL A 184 -3.15 -14.33 7.48
C VAL A 184 -2.41 -13.25 8.27
N PRO A 185 -2.96 -12.77 9.40
CA PRO A 185 -2.39 -11.64 10.16
C PRO A 185 -0.93 -11.81 10.58
N ALA A 186 -0.54 -13.05 10.86
CA ALA A 186 0.81 -13.37 11.27
C ALA A 186 1.85 -13.03 10.20
N ILE A 187 1.52 -13.03 8.90
CA ILE A 187 2.49 -12.69 7.84
C ILE A 187 2.97 -11.24 7.99
N ILE A 188 2.05 -10.28 8.09
CA ILE A 188 2.41 -8.87 8.31
C ILE A 188 3.01 -8.67 9.68
N ALA A 189 2.40 -9.23 10.75
CA ALA A 189 2.94 -9.05 12.11
C ALA A 189 4.41 -9.46 12.23
N ARG A 190 4.81 -10.58 11.61
CA ARG A 190 6.21 -11.05 11.56
C ARG A 190 7.08 -10.12 10.71
N SER A 191 6.58 -9.65 9.57
CA SER A 191 7.30 -8.71 8.70
C SER A 191 7.56 -7.36 9.40
N LEU A 192 6.58 -6.84 10.15
CA LEU A 192 6.72 -5.62 10.93
C LEU A 192 7.74 -5.74 12.06
N ALA A 193 7.84 -6.93 12.66
CA ALA A 193 8.85 -7.26 13.65
C ALA A 193 10.25 -7.54 13.06
N GLY A 194 10.42 -7.42 11.74
CA GLY A 194 11.69 -7.71 11.05
C GLY A 194 12.02 -9.20 10.97
N GLN A 195 11.04 -10.08 11.17
CA GLN A 195 11.22 -11.54 11.22
C GLN A 195 10.98 -12.15 9.83
N SER A 196 11.86 -11.86 8.87
CA SER A 196 11.73 -12.25 7.46
C SER A 196 11.54 -13.76 7.25
N SER A 197 12.27 -14.59 8.00
CA SER A 197 12.24 -16.05 7.86
C SER A 197 10.88 -16.62 8.27
N GLU A 198 10.29 -16.10 9.34
CA GLU A 198 8.97 -16.52 9.79
C GLU A 198 7.86 -15.97 8.88
N ALA A 199 7.99 -14.72 8.44
CA ALA A 199 7.05 -14.12 7.50
C ALA A 199 7.02 -14.86 6.16
N SER A 200 8.19 -15.18 5.59
CA SER A 200 8.31 -15.93 4.33
C SER A 200 7.75 -17.34 4.45
N ARG A 201 8.04 -18.09 5.54
CA ARG A 201 7.45 -19.42 5.79
C ARG A 201 5.92 -19.38 5.77
N LEU A 202 5.34 -18.40 6.45
CA LEU A 202 3.88 -18.23 6.50
C LEU A 202 3.30 -17.85 5.13
N ALA A 203 3.96 -16.95 4.40
CA ALA A 203 3.54 -16.56 3.05
C ALA A 203 3.62 -17.74 2.07
N VAL A 204 4.72 -18.50 2.08
CA VAL A 204 4.89 -19.70 1.26
C VAL A 204 3.81 -20.73 1.58
N ARG A 205 3.56 -21.00 2.86
CA ARG A 205 2.50 -21.93 3.28
C ARG A 205 1.12 -21.46 2.79
N ARG A 206 0.85 -20.16 2.86
CA ARG A 206 -0.42 -19.59 2.40
C ARG A 206 -0.59 -19.75 0.89
N LEU A 207 0.44 -19.43 0.11
CA LEU A 207 0.44 -19.61 -1.35
C LEU A 207 0.25 -21.08 -1.74
N ARG A 208 0.97 -22.01 -1.09
CA ARG A 208 0.80 -23.47 -1.28
C ARG A 208 -0.63 -23.93 -0.98
N GLY A 209 -1.21 -23.44 0.10
CA GLY A 209 -2.60 -23.72 0.45
C GLY A 209 -3.63 -23.15 -0.53
N CYS A 210 -3.22 -22.30 -1.47
CA CYS A 210 -4.04 -21.77 -2.56
C CYS A 210 -3.64 -22.37 -3.93
N GLY A 211 -2.81 -23.42 -3.96
CA GLY A 211 -2.38 -24.10 -5.18
C GLY A 211 -1.18 -23.46 -5.90
N PHE A 212 -0.62 -22.36 -5.36
CA PHE A 212 0.58 -21.74 -5.91
C PHE A 212 1.83 -22.36 -5.29
N ILE A 213 2.86 -22.64 -6.10
CA ILE A 213 4.08 -23.31 -5.63
C ILE A 213 5.25 -22.33 -5.69
N PRO A 214 5.58 -21.62 -4.60
CA PRO A 214 6.78 -20.81 -4.54
C PRO A 214 8.05 -21.63 -4.83
N ALA A 215 8.97 -21.05 -5.59
CA ALA A 215 10.28 -21.63 -5.90
C ALA A 215 11.25 -21.57 -4.71
N VAL A 216 10.93 -20.74 -3.71
CA VAL A 216 11.66 -20.53 -2.46
C VAL A 216 10.90 -21.11 -1.27
N GLU A 217 11.61 -21.43 -0.20
CA GLU A 217 10.99 -21.96 1.04
C GLU A 217 11.05 -20.97 2.21
N VAL A 218 12.21 -20.37 2.42
CA VAL A 218 12.48 -19.41 3.50
C VAL A 218 13.41 -18.33 2.96
N ILE A 219 13.14 -17.08 3.32
CA ILE A 219 13.95 -15.93 2.93
C ILE A 219 14.44 -15.21 4.19
N SER A 220 15.73 -14.92 4.23
CA SER A 220 16.34 -14.13 5.28
C SER A 220 16.74 -12.78 4.74
N GLU A 221 16.26 -11.71 5.37
CA GLU A 221 16.58 -10.32 5.05
C GLU A 221 16.99 -9.59 6.34
N PRO A 222 17.83 -8.55 6.27
CA PRO A 222 18.09 -7.68 7.41
C PRO A 222 16.79 -7.08 7.99
N ILE A 223 16.78 -6.79 9.30
CA ILE A 223 15.59 -6.28 10.02
C ILE A 223 15.05 -4.99 9.38
N ASN A 224 15.93 -4.03 9.06
CA ASN A 224 15.56 -2.76 8.44
C ASN A 224 14.99 -2.96 7.03
N VAL A 225 15.60 -3.83 6.22
CA VAL A 225 15.13 -4.16 4.87
C VAL A 225 13.76 -4.85 4.93
N THR A 226 13.58 -5.79 5.86
CA THR A 226 12.30 -6.49 6.08
C THR A 226 11.16 -5.51 6.39
N ARG A 227 11.42 -4.51 7.25
CA ARG A 227 10.43 -3.49 7.61
C ARG A 227 10.08 -2.58 6.42
N ARG A 228 11.08 -2.20 5.59
CA ARG A 228 10.85 -1.47 4.34
C ARG A 228 10.05 -2.30 3.33
N ILE A 229 10.37 -3.58 3.17
CA ILE A 229 9.61 -4.52 2.34
C ILE A 229 8.14 -4.59 2.81
N ALA A 230 7.92 -4.66 4.13
CA ALA A 230 6.57 -4.66 4.67
C ALA A 230 5.81 -3.36 4.37
N ALA A 231 6.44 -2.20 4.56
CA ALA A 231 5.87 -0.91 4.16
C ALA A 231 5.54 -0.85 2.66
N ALA A 232 6.42 -1.42 1.83
CA ALA A 232 6.27 -1.40 0.38
C ALA A 232 5.05 -2.19 -0.13
N VAL A 233 4.50 -3.12 0.65
CA VAL A 233 3.27 -3.85 0.30
C VAL A 233 2.08 -2.90 0.11
N LEU A 234 2.10 -1.73 0.76
CA LEU A 234 1.04 -0.72 0.66
C LEU A 234 1.00 0.00 -0.71
N PHE A 235 2.11 0.03 -1.47
CA PHE A 235 2.10 0.58 -2.82
C PHE A 235 1.25 -0.31 -3.74
N PRO A 236 0.19 0.20 -4.40
CA PRO A 236 -0.53 -0.55 -5.41
C PRO A 236 0.39 -0.85 -6.60
N ILE A 237 0.20 -2.00 -7.22
CA ILE A 237 0.89 -2.41 -8.45
C ILE A 237 -0.15 -2.80 -9.49
N SER A 238 0.23 -2.81 -10.76
CA SER A 238 -0.65 -3.22 -11.85
C SER A 238 -0.81 -4.75 -11.90
N LYS A 239 -1.88 -5.23 -12.55
CA LYS A 239 -2.10 -6.68 -12.79
C LYS A 239 -0.97 -7.32 -13.61
N GLN A 240 -0.34 -6.55 -14.49
CA GLN A 240 0.82 -6.99 -15.25
C GLN A 240 1.99 -7.26 -14.31
N GLN A 241 2.27 -6.33 -13.39
CA GLN A 241 3.33 -6.48 -12.38
C GLN A 241 3.07 -7.64 -11.43
N GLU A 242 1.83 -7.87 -11.01
CA GLU A 242 1.47 -9.07 -10.22
C GLU A 242 1.84 -10.36 -10.94
N THR A 243 1.60 -10.41 -12.25
CA THR A 243 1.95 -11.55 -13.10
C THR A 243 3.46 -11.72 -13.20
N SER A 244 4.21 -10.63 -13.42
CA SER A 244 5.68 -10.65 -13.47
C SER A 244 6.30 -11.08 -12.13
N LEU A 245 5.79 -10.60 -11.00
CA LEU A 245 6.23 -11.05 -9.67
C LEU A 245 5.97 -12.55 -9.47
N ALA A 246 4.81 -13.04 -9.90
CA ALA A 246 4.46 -14.44 -9.82
C ALA A 246 5.35 -15.32 -10.70
N GLU A 247 5.68 -14.89 -11.91
CA GLU A 247 6.61 -15.60 -12.80
C GLU A 247 8.02 -15.69 -12.22
N GLY A 248 8.47 -14.65 -11.51
CA GLY A 248 9.78 -14.64 -10.85
C GLY A 248 9.88 -15.53 -9.60
N ILE A 249 8.77 -15.78 -8.88
CA ILE A 249 8.80 -16.46 -7.57
C ILE A 249 8.04 -17.78 -7.51
N LEU A 250 7.13 -18.06 -8.44
CA LEU A 250 6.35 -19.30 -8.50
C LEU A 250 6.93 -20.24 -9.55
N ARG A 251 6.88 -21.54 -9.26
CA ARG A 251 7.19 -22.56 -10.26
C ARG A 251 6.12 -22.57 -11.34
N PRO A 252 6.48 -22.84 -12.62
CA PRO A 252 5.50 -23.02 -13.68
C PRO A 252 4.52 -24.13 -13.27
N GLN A 253 3.24 -23.79 -13.19
CA GLN A 253 2.20 -24.81 -13.12
C GLN A 253 2.16 -25.47 -14.50
N LYS A 254 2.48 -26.77 -14.59
CA LYS A 254 2.10 -27.55 -15.76
C LYS A 254 0.57 -27.52 -15.79
N LEU A 255 -0.02 -26.72 -16.67
CA LEU A 255 -1.40 -26.91 -17.07
C LEU A 255 -1.46 -28.32 -17.66
N GLU A 256 -1.92 -29.29 -16.88
CA GLU A 256 -2.42 -30.54 -17.43
C GLU A 256 -3.54 -30.12 -18.39
N ARG A 257 -3.24 -30.14 -19.68
CA ARG A 257 -4.24 -30.04 -20.73
C ARG A 257 -5.10 -31.29 -20.54
N ASP A 258 -6.32 -31.10 -20.04
CA ASP A 258 -7.35 -32.12 -20.10
C ASP A 258 -7.41 -32.64 -21.54
N VAL A 259 -7.04 -33.90 -21.71
CA VAL A 259 -7.28 -34.65 -22.93
C VAL A 259 -8.76 -35.04 -22.86
N PRO A 260 -9.61 -34.59 -23.80
CA PRO A 260 -10.98 -35.07 -23.83
C PRO A 260 -10.97 -36.56 -24.22
N VAL A 261 -11.59 -37.39 -23.38
CA VAL A 261 -12.02 -38.75 -23.71
C VAL A 261 -13.35 -38.65 -24.46
#